data_AF-A0A7C3CI39-F1
#
_entry.id   AF-A0A7C3CI39-F1
#
_cell.length_a   1.000
_cell.length_b   1.000
_cell.length_c   1.000
_cell.angle_alpha   90.00
_cell.angle_beta   90.00
_cell.angle_gamma   90.00
#
_symmetry.space_group_name_H-M   'P 1'
#
loop_
_entity.id
_entity.type
_entity.pdbx_description
1 polymer ?
#
loop_
_entity_poly.entity_id
_entity_poly.type
_entity_poly.pdbx_seq_one_letter_code
_entity_poly.pdbx_strand_id
1 'polypeptide(L)'
;MMPYVYILLCADGSYYTGVTTNLERRLQEHQGGADPRAYTYTRRPVKLVWAEEVSTYEDALRLERQIKGWRRAKKEALIRGDFAALHQLVTEERRRRERRKRRGSKEAP
;
A
#
# COMPACT_ATOMS: atom_id res chain seq x y z
N MET A 1 -17.41 2.32 -14.60
CA MET A 1 -17.03 3.17 -13.45
C MET A 1 -15.56 2.96 -13.19
N MET A 2 -14.79 4.02 -12.99
CA MET A 2 -13.34 3.93 -12.78
C MET A 2 -13.03 3.42 -11.35
N PRO A 3 -12.13 2.45 -11.19
CA PRO A 3 -11.74 1.97 -9.87
C PRO A 3 -10.75 2.89 -9.16
N TYR A 4 -10.77 2.83 -7.84
CA TYR A 4 -9.86 3.51 -6.92
C TYR A 4 -8.95 2.51 -6.23
N VAL A 5 -7.68 2.85 -6.08
CA VAL A 5 -6.76 2.22 -5.14
C VAL A 5 -6.60 3.16 -3.95
N TYR A 6 -6.65 2.64 -2.73
CA TYR A 6 -6.61 3.47 -1.53
C TYR A 6 -5.74 2.87 -0.43
N ILE A 7 -5.25 3.72 0.46
CA ILE A 7 -4.54 3.36 1.68
C ILE A 7 -5.29 3.91 2.89
N LEU A 8 -5.56 3.04 3.85
CA LEU A 8 -6.09 3.39 5.16
C LEU A 8 -5.00 3.28 6.22
N LEU A 9 -4.96 4.24 7.14
CA LEU A 9 -4.23 4.16 8.39
C LEU A 9 -5.18 3.60 9.47
N CYS A 10 -4.83 2.45 10.01
CA CYS A 10 -5.54 1.81 11.11
C CYS A 10 -5.16 2.38 12.48
N ALA A 11 -5.96 2.10 13.51
CA ALA A 11 -5.70 2.54 14.88
C ALA A 11 -4.39 1.99 15.47
N ASP A 12 -3.98 0.79 15.06
CA ASP A 12 -2.70 0.17 15.45
C ASP A 12 -1.48 0.75 14.68
N GLY A 13 -1.69 1.78 13.86
CA GLY A 13 -0.66 2.38 13.01
C GLY A 13 -0.34 1.57 11.75
N SER A 14 -0.99 0.43 11.51
CA SER A 14 -0.81 -0.35 10.28
C SER A 14 -1.44 0.34 9.07
N TYR A 15 -0.94 0.00 7.89
CA TYR A 15 -1.49 0.47 6.62
C TYR A 15 -2.22 -0.67 5.91
N TYR A 16 -3.51 -0.47 5.63
CA TYR A 16 -4.31 -1.34 4.78
C TYR A 16 -4.40 -0.75 3.38
N THR A 17 -4.22 -1.56 2.35
CA THR A 17 -4.34 -1.15 0.94
C THR A 17 -5.42 -1.98 0.28
N GLY A 18 -6.34 -1.33 -0.44
CA GLY A 18 -7.44 -1.99 -1.12
C GLY A 18 -7.84 -1.31 -2.43
N VAL A 19 -8.77 -1.95 -3.13
CA VAL A 19 -9.36 -1.48 -4.38
C VAL A 19 -10.89 -1.43 -4.25
N THR A 20 -11.54 -0.46 -4.88
CA THR A 20 -13.01 -0.35 -4.93
C THR A 20 -13.45 0.49 -6.12
N THR A 21 -14.66 0.27 -6.64
CA THR A 21 -15.28 1.17 -7.63
C THR A 21 -16.12 2.28 -6.98
N ASN A 22 -16.37 2.18 -5.68
CA ASN A 22 -17.05 3.21 -4.89
C ASN A 22 -16.27 3.43 -3.59
N LEU A 23 -15.49 4.51 -3.55
CA LEU A 23 -14.59 4.82 -2.44
C LEU A 23 -15.39 5.18 -1.19
N GLU A 24 -16.36 6.10 -1.30
CA GLU A 24 -17.16 6.59 -0.18
C GLU A 24 -17.90 5.47 0.56
N ARG A 25 -18.63 4.63 -0.19
CA ARG A 25 -19.32 3.47 0.37
C ARG A 25 -18.35 2.56 1.11
N ARG A 26 -17.19 2.26 0.51
CA ARG A 26 -16.21 1.34 1.10
C ARG A 26 -15.58 1.92 2.37
N LEU A 27 -15.37 3.24 2.44
CA LEU A 27 -14.90 3.89 3.66
C LEU A 27 -15.93 3.78 4.79
N GLN A 28 -17.21 4.00 4.48
CA GLN A 28 -18.30 3.84 5.45
C GLN A 28 -18.38 2.40 5.95
N GLU A 29 -18.28 1.41 5.07
CA GLU A 29 -18.23 -0.02 5.44
C GLU A 29 -17.08 -0.32 6.40
N HIS A 30 -15.86 0.17 6.11
CA HIS A 30 -14.69 -0.03 6.97
C HIS A 30 -14.81 0.69 8.31
N GLN A 31 -15.38 1.89 8.34
CA GLN A 31 -15.55 2.66 9.58
C GLN A 31 -16.65 2.08 10.46
N GLY A 32 -17.79 1.72 9.87
CA GLY A 32 -18.88 1.06 10.58
C GLY A 32 -18.54 -0.38 10.99
N GLY A 33 -17.53 -0.99 10.37
CA GLY A 33 -17.23 -2.42 10.54
C GLY A 33 -18.35 -3.30 10.02
N ALA A 34 -18.83 -3.01 8.81
CA ALA A 34 -19.91 -3.76 8.17
C ALA A 34 -19.57 -5.25 7.96
N ASP A 35 -18.28 -5.58 7.79
CA ASP A 35 -17.79 -6.96 7.63
C ASP A 35 -16.91 -7.37 8.83
N PRO A 36 -17.39 -8.27 9.72
CA PRO A 36 -16.62 -8.82 10.83
C PRO A 36 -15.35 -9.58 10.42
N ARG A 37 -15.26 -10.03 9.16
CA ARG A 37 -14.09 -10.76 8.63
C ARG A 37 -13.06 -9.82 8.01
N ALA A 38 -13.37 -8.53 7.84
CA ALA A 38 -12.44 -7.57 7.25
C ALA A 38 -11.25 -7.32 8.17
N TYR A 39 -10.05 -7.21 7.59
CA TYR A 39 -8.81 -6.90 8.32
C TYR A 39 -8.91 -5.64 9.18
N THR A 40 -9.66 -4.65 8.69
CA THR A 40 -9.90 -3.36 9.33
C THR A 40 -10.89 -3.45 10.49
N TYR A 41 -11.73 -4.49 10.59
CA TYR A 41 -12.81 -4.60 11.59
C TYR A 41 -12.30 -4.49 13.03
N THR A 42 -11.21 -5.17 13.37
CA THR A 42 -10.60 -5.11 14.70
C THR A 42 -9.59 -3.96 14.87
N ARG A 43 -9.39 -3.14 13.82
CA ARG A 43 -8.35 -2.10 13.75
C ARG A 43 -8.91 -0.70 13.47
N ARG A 44 -10.21 -0.53 13.72
CA ARG A 44 -10.91 0.76 13.70
C ARG A 44 -10.50 1.62 14.91
N PRO A 45 -10.64 2.96 14.82
CA PRO A 45 -11.04 3.71 13.63
C PRO A 45 -9.96 3.67 12.54
N VAL A 46 -10.37 3.68 11.28
CA VAL A 46 -9.47 3.83 10.14
C VAL A 46 -9.49 5.26 9.62
N LYS A 47 -8.44 5.71 8.94
CA LYS A 47 -8.37 7.01 8.28
C LYS A 47 -7.95 6.83 6.83
N LEU A 48 -8.68 7.42 5.89
CA LEU A 48 -8.20 7.50 4.51
C LEU A 48 -6.98 8.43 4.48
N VAL A 49 -5.83 7.90 4.08
CA VAL A 49 -4.57 8.68 4.01
C VAL A 49 -4.08 8.87 2.58
N TRP A 50 -4.55 8.06 1.63
CA TRP A 50 -4.24 8.22 0.21
C TRP A 50 -5.28 7.48 -0.64
N ALA A 51 -5.63 8.03 -1.80
CA ALA A 51 -6.42 7.34 -2.82
C ALA A 51 -6.07 7.89 -4.21
N GLU A 52 -6.15 7.03 -5.22
CA GLU A 52 -5.93 7.38 -6.62
C GLU A 52 -6.99 6.68 -7.47
N GLU A 53 -7.62 7.42 -8.38
CA GLU A 53 -8.49 6.88 -9.41
C GLU A 53 -7.65 6.38 -10.59
N VAL A 54 -7.98 5.20 -11.09
CA VAL A 54 -7.26 4.57 -12.21
C VAL A 54 -8.23 4.14 -13.31
N SER A 55 -7.73 4.06 -14.54
CA SER A 55 -8.58 3.85 -15.72
C SER A 55 -9.16 2.44 -15.81
N THR A 56 -8.46 1.42 -15.31
CA THR A 56 -8.88 0.02 -15.42
C THR A 56 -8.75 -0.72 -14.09
N TYR A 57 -9.58 -1.75 -13.91
CA TYR A 57 -9.52 -2.61 -12.72
C TYR A 57 -8.21 -3.41 -12.67
N GLU A 58 -7.67 -3.79 -13.83
CA GLU A 58 -6.38 -4.49 -13.90
C GLU A 58 -5.23 -3.62 -13.41
N ASP A 59 -5.20 -2.35 -13.80
CA ASP A 59 -4.20 -1.40 -13.31
C ASP A 59 -4.35 -1.16 -11.81
N ALA A 60 -5.59 -1.09 -11.33
CA ALA A 60 -5.89 -0.98 -9.90
C ALA A 60 -5.32 -2.17 -9.11
N LEU A 61 -5.52 -3.39 -9.59
CA LEU A 61 -4.98 -4.60 -8.97
C LEU A 61 -3.44 -4.65 -9.03
N ARG A 62 -2.83 -4.22 -10.15
CA ARG A 62 -1.36 -4.14 -10.27
C ARG A 62 -0.77 -3.17 -9.26
N LEU A 63 -1.36 -1.97 -9.17
CA LEU A 63 -0.93 -0.93 -8.25
C LEU A 63 -1.13 -1.35 -6.78
N GLU A 64 -2.27 -1.96 -6.46
CA GLU A 64 -2.55 -2.50 -5.13
C GLU A 64 -1.51 -3.54 -4.71
N ARG A 65 -1.21 -4.52 -5.57
CA ARG A 65 -0.17 -5.54 -5.32
C ARG A 65 1.20 -4.91 -5.12
N GLN A 66 1.55 -3.91 -5.94
CA GLN A 66 2.80 -3.19 -5.83
C GLN A 66 2.92 -2.47 -4.48
N ILE A 67 1.91 -1.70 -4.08
CA ILE A 67 1.89 -0.94 -2.84
C ILE A 67 1.87 -1.88 -1.62
N LYS A 68 1.10 -2.98 -1.65
CA LYS A 68 1.04 -3.95 -0.54
C LYS A 68 2.43 -4.43 -0.11
N GLY A 69 3.29 -4.76 -1.08
CA GLY A 69 4.65 -5.23 -0.85
C GLY A 69 5.67 -4.15 -0.47
N TRP A 70 5.29 -2.87 -0.44
CA TRP A 70 6.20 -1.79 -0.06
C TRP A 70 6.46 -1.74 1.44
N ARG A 71 7.69 -1.38 1.78
CA ARG A 71 8.07 -1.00 3.14
C ARG A 71 7.32 0.27 3.55
N ARG A 72 7.16 0.46 4.86
CA ARG A 72 6.46 1.61 5.45
C ARG A 72 6.92 2.96 4.88
N ALA A 73 8.23 3.18 4.80
CA ALA A 73 8.81 4.44 4.30
C ALA A 73 8.34 4.82 2.89
N LYS A 74 8.17 3.84 1.98
CA LYS A 74 7.69 4.11 0.61
C LYS A 74 6.20 4.45 0.59
N LYS A 75 5.40 3.78 1.43
CA LYS A 75 3.97 4.12 1.59
C LYS A 75 3.83 5.53 2.15
N GLU A 76 4.63 5.90 3.15
CA GLU A 76 4.63 7.24 3.73
C GLU A 76 5.10 8.31 2.73
N ALA A 77 6.12 8.05 1.92
CA ALA A 77 6.54 8.95 0.85
C ALA A 77 5.42 9.16 -0.18
N LEU A 78 4.74 8.08 -0.60
CA LEU A 78 3.57 8.16 -1.49
C LEU A 78 2.43 8.97 -0.87
N ILE A 79 2.08 8.70 0.40
CA ILE A 79 1.03 9.42 1.13
C ILE A 79 1.32 10.92 1.21
N ARG A 80 2.59 11.33 1.36
CA ARG A 80 3.01 12.73 1.39
C ARG A 80 3.13 13.38 0.01
N GLY A 81 3.00 12.62 -1.09
CA GLY A 81 3.29 13.11 -2.44
C GLY A 81 4.78 13.39 -2.69
N ASP A 82 5.66 12.85 -1.86
CA ASP A 82 7.11 13.06 -1.96
C ASP A 82 7.74 12.04 -2.93
N PHE A 83 7.56 12.31 -4.23
CA PHE A 83 8.06 11.45 -5.29
C PHE A 83 9.59 11.40 -5.35
N ALA A 84 10.27 12.45 -4.90
CA ALA A 84 11.73 12.48 -4.82
C ALA A 84 12.24 11.47 -3.79
N ALA A 85 11.69 11.49 -2.57
CA ALA A 85 12.02 10.49 -1.54
C ALA A 85 11.61 9.08 -1.97
N LEU A 86 10.44 8.93 -2.61
CA LEU A 86 9.99 7.64 -3.12
C LEU A 86 10.99 7.05 -4.13
N HIS A 87 11.48 7.86 -5.07
CA HIS A 87 12.47 7.44 -6.06
C HIS A 87 13.78 7.01 -5.38
N GLN A 88 14.28 7.79 -4.42
CA GLN A 88 15.48 7.46 -3.65
C GLN A 88 15.34 6.11 -2.92
N LEU A 89 14.21 5.89 -2.25
CA LEU A 89 13.93 4.63 -1.53
C LEU A 89 13.89 3.43 -2.48
N VAL A 90 13.33 3.57 -3.68
CA VAL A 90 13.37 2.52 -4.71
C VAL A 90 14.80 2.21 -5.12
N THR A 91 15.61 3.23 -5.38
CA THR A 91 17.02 3.05 -5.75
C THR A 91 17.81 2.34 -4.64
N GLU A 92 17.61 2.73 -3.38
CA GLU A 92 18.23 2.08 -2.24
C GLU A 92 17.83 0.61 -2.09
N GLU A 93 16.54 0.29 -2.22
CA GLU A 93 16.06 -1.09 -2.13
C GLU A 93 16.70 -1.98 -3.20
N ARG A 94 16.82 -1.48 -4.44
CA ARG A 94 17.52 -2.19 -5.53
C ARG A 94 18.98 -2.46 -5.17
N ARG A 95 19.71 -1.44 -4.73
CA ARG A 95 21.12 -1.57 -4.29
C ARG A 95 21.28 -2.56 -3.13
N ARG A 96 20.37 -2.54 -2.15
CA ARG A 96 20.38 -3.48 -1.01
C ARG A 96 20.16 -4.91 -1.47
N ARG A 97 19.21 -5.15 -2.40
CA ARG A 97 18.95 -6.48 -2.98
C ARG A 97 20.15 -7.01 -3.74
N GLU A 98 20.78 -6.18 -4.57
CA GLU A 98 21.99 -6.54 -5.32
C GLU A 98 23.16 -6.91 -4.39
N ARG A 99 23.39 -6.10 -3.34
CA ARG A 99 24.42 -6.38 -2.33
C ARG A 99 24.18 -7.71 -1.61
N ARG A 100 22.93 -8.02 -1.24
CA ARG A 100 22.55 -9.30 -0.62
C ARG A 100 22.80 -10.48 -1.55
N LYS A 101 22.41 -10.36 -2.83
CA LYS A 101 22.66 -11.40 -3.85
C LYS A 101 24.15 -11.69 -3.99
N ARG A 102 24.99 -10.63 -4.07
CA ARG A 102 26.46 -10.77 -4.17
C ARG A 102 27.09 -11.43 -2.94
N ARG A 103 26.58 -11.20 -1.74
CA ARG A 103 27.08 -11.85 -0.51
C ARG A 103 26.69 -13.33 -0.47
N GLY A 104 25.43 -13.66 -0.77
CA GLY A 104 24.97 -15.05 -0.81
C GLY A 104 25.66 -15.91 -1.87
N SER A 105 26.14 -15.33 -2.97
CA SER A 105 26.91 -16.06 -3.99
C SER A 105 28.38 -16.31 -3.60
N LYS A 106 28.92 -15.65 -2.57
CA LYS A 106 30.30 -15.89 -2.09
C LYS A 106 30.39 -16.98 -1.01
N GLU A 107 29.25 -17.50 -0.55
CA GLU A 107 29.15 -18.52 0.50
C GLU A 107 28.67 -19.88 -0.04
N ALA A 108 28.56 -20.04 -1.38
CA ALA A 108 28.28 -21.32 -2.00
C ALA A 108 29.57 -22.15 -2.13
N PRO A 109 29.60 -23.42 -1.67
CA PRO A 109 30.76 -24.32 -1.81
C PRO A 109 31.16 -24.58 -3.27
#